data_AF-A0A160FT82-F1
#
_entry.id   AF-A0A160FT82-F1
#
_cell.length_a   1.000
_cell.length_b   1.000
_cell.length_c   1.000
_cell.angle_alpha   90.00
_cell.angle_beta   90.00
_cell.angle_gamma   90.00
#
_symmetry.space_group_name_H-M   'P 1'
#
loop_
_entity.id
_entity.type
_entity.pdbx_description
1 polymer ?
#
loop_
_entity_poly.entity_id
_entity_poly.type
_entity_poly.pdbx_seq_one_letter_code
_entity_poly.pdbx_strand_id
1 'polypeptide(L)'
;MTERKPYPTDVSDEEWSFATPYLTLMNEDAPQRRYELREMFNALRWVVERSFGWLNRFRRLARDYERLPETLAGVHFVVFAMLMLVHAGPIMQSS
;
A
#
# COMPACT_ATOMS: atom_id res chain seq x y z
N MET A 1 6.86 -2.60 32.45
CA MET A 1 7.01 -3.10 31.06
C MET A 1 8.49 -3.31 30.82
N THR A 2 8.90 -4.48 30.33
CA THR A 2 10.31 -4.76 30.02
C THR A 2 10.78 -3.87 28.87
N GLU A 3 11.93 -3.23 29.02
CA GLU A 3 12.48 -2.31 28.02
C GLU A 3 12.79 -3.08 26.72
N ARG A 4 12.09 -2.74 25.62
CA ARG A 4 12.37 -3.33 24.30
C ARG A 4 13.53 -2.59 23.64
N LYS A 5 14.29 -3.30 22.81
CA LYS A 5 15.29 -2.65 21.97
C LYS A 5 14.60 -1.63 21.02
N PRO A 6 15.02 -0.36 21.00
CA PRO A 6 14.44 0.63 20.11
C PRO A 6 14.77 0.32 18.64
N TYR A 7 13.83 0.60 17.75
CA TYR A 7 14.02 0.53 16.31
C TYR A 7 14.68 1.82 15.81
N PRO A 8 15.48 1.77 14.74
CA PRO A 8 16.02 2.99 14.11
C PRO A 8 14.96 3.99 13.64
N THR A 9 13.71 3.57 13.48
CA THR A 9 12.57 4.41 13.10
C THR A 9 11.77 4.94 14.30
N ASP A 10 12.15 4.60 15.53
CA ASP A 10 11.50 5.12 16.72
C ASP A 10 11.77 6.63 16.84
N VAL A 11 10.76 7.36 17.32
CA VAL A 11 10.80 8.82 17.46
C VAL A 11 11.92 9.26 18.39
N SER A 12 12.71 10.26 17.99
CA SER A 12 13.74 10.87 18.85
C SER A 12 13.13 11.65 20.02
N ASP A 13 13.93 12.00 21.02
CA ASP A 13 13.43 12.78 22.18
C ASP A 13 12.99 14.20 21.79
N GLU A 14 13.64 14.80 20.79
CA GLU A 14 13.27 16.11 20.24
C GLU A 14 11.91 16.05 19.53
N GLU A 15 11.73 15.10 18.61
CA GLU A 15 10.44 14.88 17.95
C GLU A 15 9.34 14.48 18.96
N TRP A 16 9.70 13.72 20.00
CA TRP A 16 8.79 13.35 21.06
C TRP A 16 8.30 14.57 21.85
N SER A 17 9.18 15.54 22.11
CA SER A 17 8.81 16.80 22.79
C SER A 17 7.70 17.56 22.05
N PHE A 18 7.66 17.44 20.71
CA PHE A 18 6.62 18.03 19.88
C PHE A 18 5.31 17.24 19.94
N ALA A 19 5.37 15.90 19.90
CA ALA A 19 4.17 15.05 19.87
C ALA A 19 3.48 14.92 21.25
N THR A 20 4.27 14.90 22.33
CA THR A 20 3.80 14.60 23.70
C THR A 20 2.61 15.47 24.13
N PRO A 21 2.64 16.82 23.99
CA PRO A 21 1.55 17.68 24.46
C PRO A 21 0.21 17.34 23.83
N TYR A 22 0.21 16.88 22.58
CA TYR A 22 -1.02 16.49 21.88
C TYR A 22 -1.53 15.12 22.35
N LEU A 23 -0.62 14.17 22.56
CA LEU A 23 -0.99 12.82 23.01
C LEU A 23 -1.48 12.82 24.47
N THR A 24 -0.98 13.73 25.30
CA THR A 24 -1.47 13.91 26.67
C THR A 24 -2.91 14.43 26.74
N LEU A 25 -3.41 15.05 25.67
CA LEU A 25 -4.81 15.48 25.58
C LEU A 25 -5.77 14.34 25.21
N MET A 26 -5.25 13.19 24.78
CA MET A 26 -6.08 12.03 24.45
C MET A 26 -6.79 11.51 25.70
N ASN A 27 -8.04 11.06 25.59
CA ASN A 27 -8.76 10.50 26.74
C ASN A 27 -7.97 9.34 27.38
N GLU A 28 -7.90 9.31 28.71
CA GLU A 28 -7.15 8.29 29.47
C GLU A 28 -7.76 6.89 29.34
N ASP A 29 -9.08 6.82 29.22
CA ASP A 29 -9.82 5.56 29.06
C ASP A 29 -9.77 5.00 27.63
N ALA A 30 -9.12 5.71 26.70
CA ALA A 30 -9.01 5.27 25.33
C ALA A 30 -8.25 3.92 25.27
N PRO A 31 -8.72 2.93 24.48
CA PRO A 31 -8.12 1.60 24.46
C PRO A 31 -6.64 1.60 24.05
N GLN A 32 -6.19 2.63 23.33
CA GLN A 32 -4.80 2.83 22.91
C GLN A 32 -3.88 3.29 24.05
N ARG A 33 -4.40 3.92 25.11
CA ARG A 33 -3.65 4.31 26.33
C ARG A 33 -3.25 3.15 27.23
N ARG A 34 -3.60 1.91 26.86
CA ARG A 34 -3.09 0.68 27.52
C ARG A 34 -1.58 0.50 27.39
N TYR A 35 -0.96 1.21 26.44
CA TYR A 35 0.49 1.21 26.21
C TYR A 35 1.07 2.60 26.49
N GLU A 36 2.36 2.66 26.79
CA GLU A 36 3.10 3.92 26.90
C GLU A 36 2.88 4.80 25.66
N LEU A 37 2.61 6.09 25.85
CA LEU A 37 2.20 6.99 24.75
C LEU A 37 3.24 7.03 23.62
N ARG A 38 4.53 6.97 23.96
CA ARG A 38 5.62 6.94 22.98
C ARG A 38 5.64 5.67 22.15
N GLU A 39 5.41 4.53 22.79
CA GLU A 39 5.34 3.22 22.12
C GLU A 39 4.12 3.12 21.21
N MET A 40 2.97 3.57 21.70
CA MET A 40 1.74 3.70 20.91
C MET A 40 1.99 4.58 19.67
N PHE A 41 2.65 5.72 19.85
CA PHE A 41 2.94 6.65 18.75
C PHE A 41 3.89 6.04 17.71
N ASN A 42 4.96 5.37 18.16
CA ASN A 42 5.90 4.66 17.27
C ASN A 42 5.17 3.58 16.43
N ALA A 43 4.28 2.81 17.05
CA ALA A 43 3.46 1.83 16.35
C ALA A 43 2.56 2.48 15.29
N LEU A 44 1.87 3.58 15.63
CA LEU A 44 1.01 4.29 14.70
C LEU A 44 1.80 4.90 13.53
N ARG A 45 2.94 5.53 13.81
CA ARG A 45 3.83 6.10 12.80
C ARG A 45 4.25 5.04 11.78
N TRP A 46 4.66 3.87 12.25
CA TRP A 46 5.04 2.76 11.36
C TRP A 46 3.87 2.35 10.44
N VAL A 47 2.66 2.19 10.97
CA VAL A 47 1.48 1.82 10.16
C VAL A 47 1.22 2.85 9.06
N VAL A 48 1.31 4.14 9.41
CA VAL A 48 1.10 5.26 8.47
C VAL A 48 2.17 5.24 7.38
N GLU A 49 3.45 5.18 7.74
CA GLU A 49 4.56 5.16 6.78
C GLU A 49 4.47 3.98 5.79
N ARG A 50 4.13 2.78 6.28
CA ARG A 50 3.97 1.60 5.41
C ARG A 50 2.77 1.70 4.49
N SER A 51 1.66 2.27 4.97
CA SER A 51 0.47 2.50 4.15
C SER A 51 0.77 3.46 3.00
N PHE A 52 1.45 4.59 3.28
CA PHE A 52 1.86 5.53 2.23
C PHE A 52 2.88 4.93 1.27
N GLY A 53 3.82 4.13 1.75
CA GLY A 53 4.77 3.39 0.90
C GLY A 53 4.06 2.47 -0.10
N TRP A 54 3.06 1.73 0.36
CA TRP A 54 2.23 0.87 -0.49
C TRP A 54 1.42 1.69 -1.50
N LEU A 55 0.67 2.70 -1.06
CA LEU A 55 -0.13 3.55 -1.95
C LEU A 55 0.71 4.22 -3.05
N ASN A 56 1.91 4.70 -2.71
CA ASN A 56 2.81 5.30 -3.68
C ASN A 56 3.30 4.29 -4.74
N ARG A 57 3.54 3.03 -4.33
CA ARG A 57 3.91 1.94 -5.23
C ARG A 57 2.78 1.60 -6.20
N PHE A 58 1.55 1.43 -5.71
CA PHE A 58 0.39 1.13 -6.57
C PHE A 58 0.08 2.27 -7.54
N ARG A 59 0.17 3.52 -7.08
CA ARG A 59 0.01 4.69 -7.96
C ARG A 59 1.05 4.73 -9.07
N ARG A 60 2.28 4.30 -8.79
CA ARG A 60 3.33 4.18 -9.83
C ARG A 60 2.96 3.09 -10.84
N LEU A 61 2.61 1.89 -10.38
CA LEU A 61 2.21 0.79 -11.24
C LEU A 61 1.01 1.14 -12.14
N ALA A 62 0.00 1.81 -11.59
CA ALA A 62 -1.15 2.27 -12.37
C ALA A 62 -0.75 3.25 -13.49
N ARG A 63 0.13 4.20 -13.20
CA ARG A 63 0.66 5.14 -14.22
C ARG A 63 1.51 4.44 -15.28
N ASP A 64 2.32 3.47 -14.89
CA ASP A 64 3.13 2.71 -15.84
C ASP A 64 2.22 1.88 -16.77
N TYR A 65 1.11 1.34 -16.26
CA TYR A 65 0.07 0.67 -17.05
C TYR A 65 -0.64 1.64 -18.02
N GLU A 66 -1.05 2.82 -17.55
CA GLU A 66 -1.66 3.87 -18.39
C GLU A 66 -0.73 4.38 -19.50
N ARG A 67 0.60 4.28 -19.31
CA ARG A 67 1.61 4.70 -20.28
C ARG A 67 2.02 3.63 -21.29
N LEU A 68 1.75 2.36 -21.01
CA LEU A 68 2.05 1.24 -21.91
C LEU A 68 0.83 0.61 -22.60
N PRO A 69 -0.28 1.35 -22.92
CA PRO A 69 -1.47 0.75 -23.51
C PRO A 69 -1.19 0.22 -24.93
N GLU A 70 -0.14 0.72 -25.59
CA GLU A 70 0.29 0.27 -26.92
C GLU A 70 0.70 -1.21 -26.93
N THR A 71 1.51 -1.63 -25.94
CA THR A 71 1.93 -3.03 -25.81
C THR A 71 0.75 -3.93 -25.44
N LEU A 72 -0.11 -3.45 -24.55
CA LEU A 72 -1.33 -4.14 -24.14
C LEU A 72 -2.28 -4.33 -25.33
N ALA A 73 -2.53 -3.29 -26.12
CA ALA A 73 -3.35 -3.34 -27.32
C ALA A 73 -2.78 -4.33 -28.34
N GLY A 74 -1.45 -4.36 -28.53
CA GLY A 74 -0.77 -5.35 -29.38
C GLY A 74 -0.99 -6.79 -28.91
N VAL A 75 -0.89 -7.05 -27.61
CA VAL A 75 -1.16 -8.38 -27.04
C VAL A 75 -2.64 -8.77 -27.19
N HIS A 76 -3.57 -7.83 -26.96
CA HIS A 76 -5.00 -8.07 -27.17
C HIS A 76 -5.31 -8.40 -28.63
N PHE A 77 -4.67 -7.72 -29.57
CA PHE A 77 -4.84 -7.99 -31.00
C PHE A 77 -4.34 -9.40 -31.36
N VAL A 78 -3.17 -9.80 -30.88
CA VAL A 78 -2.62 -11.14 -31.13
C VAL A 78 -3.51 -12.23 -30.52
N VAL A 79 -3.95 -12.07 -29.26
CA VAL A 79 -4.85 -13.01 -28.60
C VAL A 79 -6.19 -13.09 -29.35
N PHE A 80 -6.76 -11.95 -29.75
CA PHE A 80 -7.98 -11.91 -30.55
C PHE A 80 -7.80 -12.66 -31.88
N ALA A 81 -6.71 -12.42 -32.61
CA ALA A 81 -6.43 -13.12 -33.87
C ALA A 81 -6.28 -14.63 -33.68
N MET A 82 -5.59 -15.07 -32.63
CA MET A 82 -5.47 -16.49 -32.27
C MET A 82 -6.85 -17.11 -31.96
N LEU A 83 -7.67 -16.42 -31.16
CA LEU A 83 -9.01 -16.89 -30.82
C LEU A 83 -9.91 -16.96 -32.05
N MET A 84 -9.89 -15.94 -32.92
CA MET A 84 -10.64 -15.96 -34.18
C MET A 84 -10.21 -17.14 -35.06
N LEU A 85 -8.91 -17.42 -35.18
CA LEU A 85 -8.42 -18.56 -35.97
C LEU A 85 -8.87 -19.91 -35.38
N VAL A 86 -8.82 -20.08 -34.06
CA VAL A 86 -9.27 -21.30 -33.38
C VAL A 86 -10.78 -21.53 -33.59
N HIS A 87 -11.58 -20.47 -33.55
CA HIS A 87 -13.04 -20.56 -33.66
C HIS A 87 -13.57 -20.44 -35.10
N ALA A 88 -12.76 -20.02 -36.07
CA ALA A 88 -13.15 -19.94 -37.48
C ALA A 88 -13.35 -21.32 -38.13
N GLY A 89 -12.59 -22.33 -37.69
CA GLY A 89 -12.70 -23.70 -38.22
C GLY A 89 -14.07 -24.34 -38.02
N PRO A 90 -14.66 -24.31 -36.81
CA PRO A 90 -16.03 -24.77 -36.56
C PRO A 90 -17.10 -23.99 -37.37
N ILE A 91 -16.93 -22.68 -37.53
CA ILE A 91 -17.89 -21.83 -38.25
C ILE A 91 -17.93 -22.18 -39.74
N MET A 92 -16.77 -22.36 -40.39
CA MET A 92 -16.69 -22.76 -41.80
C MET A 92 -17.20 -24.18 -42.08
N GLN A 93 -17.17 -25.08 -41.08
CA GLN A 93 -17.71 -26.44 -41.21
C GLN A 93 -19.22 -26.53 -40.96
N SER A 94 -19.83 -25.46 -40.43
CA SER A 94 -21.26 -25.40 -40.10
C SER A 94 -22.12 -24.70 -41.16
N SER A 95 -21.52 -24.34 -42.32
CA SER A 95 -22.18 -23.78 -43.51
C SER A 95 -22.21 -24.80 -44.64
#